data_AF-A0A4Q1S8W8-F1
#
_entry.id   AF-A0A4Q1S8W8-F1
#
_cell.length_a   1.000
_cell.length_b   1.000
_cell.length_c   1.000
_cell.angle_alpha   90.00
_cell.angle_beta   90.00
_cell.angle_gamma   90.00
#
_symmetry.space_group_name_H-M   'P 1'
#
loop_
_entity.id
_entity.type
_entity.pdbx_description
1 polymer ?
#
loop_
_entity_poly.entity_id
_entity_poly.type
_entity_poly.pdbx_seq_one_letter_code
_entity_poly.pdbx_strand_id
1 'polypeptide(L)'
;MPIAEIQSVSAACWACGASVAPGQSFCPSCGKVQPPASGVDYFAVFSLPRKLHLDTSALERAFYKLSRRLHPDVYAQASLDEQQWSLEQTSLLNDAYRTLKNPVTRTEYLLKLEGVEIEAGRSEGNAPKDSRIPPDLLEEVFELNMQLEEMRMAKKMGEDDPQTRADLEKARVQFEAQLAESDAQLAAQWTKWDAAQDAAGQQQAKDAMVAVLDRRRYLRNLVRDVHDVLEA
;
A
#
# COMPACT_ATOMS: atom_id res chain seq x y z
N MET A 1 -12.29 1.22 -23.89
CA MET A 1 -12.57 2.63 -23.59
C MET A 1 -11.22 3.35 -23.49
N PRO A 2 -11.08 4.57 -24.02
CA PRO A 2 -9.77 5.20 -24.13
C PRO A 2 -9.21 5.42 -22.73
N ILE A 3 -7.93 5.13 -22.57
CA ILE A 3 -7.14 5.52 -21.39
C ILE A 3 -7.37 7.02 -21.22
N ALA A 4 -8.02 7.42 -20.14
CA ALA A 4 -8.11 8.81 -19.79
C ALA A 4 -6.68 9.26 -19.43
N GLU A 5 -5.94 9.72 -20.44
CA GLU A 5 -4.87 10.67 -20.23
C GLU A 5 -5.51 11.83 -19.48
N ILE A 6 -5.35 11.83 -18.16
CA ILE A 6 -5.63 13.00 -17.34
C ILE A 6 -4.65 14.04 -17.87
N GLN A 7 -5.14 14.91 -18.77
CA GLN A 7 -4.40 16.08 -19.21
C GLN A 7 -4.05 16.84 -17.94
N SER A 8 -2.79 16.72 -17.54
CA SER A 8 -2.25 17.29 -16.32
C SER A 8 -2.19 18.79 -16.54
N VAL A 9 -3.28 19.50 -16.19
CA VAL A 9 -3.36 20.95 -16.37
C VAL A 9 -2.30 21.58 -15.46
N SER A 10 -1.25 22.15 -16.05
CA SER A 10 -0.22 22.85 -15.29
C SER A 10 -0.81 24.09 -14.63
N ALA A 11 -0.59 24.27 -13.33
CA ALA A 11 -1.03 25.44 -12.61
C ALA A 11 -0.02 26.59 -12.77
N ALA A 12 -0.49 27.83 -12.79
CA ALA A 12 0.38 29.00 -12.75
C ALA A 12 0.89 29.20 -11.31
N CYS A 13 2.19 29.46 -11.17
CA CYS A 13 2.80 29.76 -9.88
C CYS A 13 2.19 31.04 -9.28
N TRP A 14 1.73 30.96 -8.04
CA TRP A 14 1.11 32.10 -7.33
C TRP A 14 2.05 33.31 -7.18
N ALA A 15 3.38 33.07 -7.19
CA ALA A 15 4.37 34.12 -6.96
C ALA A 15 4.92 34.75 -8.25
N CYS A 16 5.18 33.95 -9.29
CA CYS A 16 5.85 34.42 -10.52
C CYS A 16 5.09 34.15 -11.82
N GLY A 17 3.94 33.48 -11.77
CA GLY A 17 3.12 33.15 -12.95
C GLY A 17 3.69 32.04 -13.85
N ALA A 18 4.89 31.51 -13.57
CA ALA A 18 5.45 30.40 -14.35
C ALA A 18 4.62 29.12 -14.23
N SER A 19 4.62 28.29 -15.27
CA SER A 19 3.93 27.00 -15.27
C SER A 19 4.58 26.02 -14.28
N VAL A 20 3.76 25.39 -13.44
CA VAL A 20 4.15 24.37 -12.46
C VAL A 20 3.46 23.06 -12.83
N ALA A 21 4.23 21.99 -12.96
CA ALA A 21 3.68 20.68 -13.27
C ALA A 21 2.89 20.12 -12.07
N PRO A 22 1.81 19.35 -12.29
CA PRO A 22 1.08 18.73 -11.20
C PRO A 22 1.97 17.85 -10.32
N GLY A 23 1.79 17.96 -9.00
CA GLY A 23 2.59 17.25 -8.00
C GLY A 23 3.93 17.89 -7.65
N GLN A 24 4.36 18.96 -8.31
CA GLN A 24 5.54 19.71 -7.88
C GLN A 24 5.22 20.58 -6.65
N SER A 25 5.92 20.33 -5.55
CA SER A 25 5.78 21.14 -4.33
C SER A 25 6.45 22.52 -4.41
N PHE A 26 7.26 22.77 -5.45
CA PHE A 26 8.03 24.00 -5.63
C PHE A 26 7.97 24.48 -7.07
N CYS A 27 7.90 25.80 -7.26
CA CYS A 27 8.03 26.39 -8.58
C CYS A 27 9.47 26.19 -9.11
N PRO A 28 9.66 25.67 -10.34
CA PRO A 28 10.99 25.50 -10.92
C PRO A 28 11.68 26.83 -11.27
N SER A 29 10.91 27.91 -11.42
CA SER A 29 11.44 29.23 -11.81
C SER A 29 11.86 30.07 -10.60
N CYS A 30 11.01 30.19 -9.58
CA CYS A 30 11.29 31.05 -8.41
C CYS A 30 11.55 30.29 -7.10
N GLY A 31 11.44 28.97 -7.09
CA GLY A 31 11.72 28.13 -5.92
C GLY A 31 10.67 28.18 -4.80
N LYS A 32 9.63 29.01 -4.92
CA LYS A 32 8.58 29.17 -3.91
C LYS A 32 7.76 27.89 -3.74
N VAL A 33 7.40 27.57 -2.50
CA VAL A 33 6.49 26.47 -2.18
C VAL A 33 5.15 26.72 -2.86
N GLN A 34 4.55 25.69 -3.43
CA GLN A 34 3.28 25.78 -4.14
C GLN A 34 2.16 25.12 -3.32
N PRO A 35 0.92 25.62 -3.41
CA PRO A 35 -0.22 24.91 -2.83
C PRO A 35 -0.32 23.49 -3.39
N PRO A 36 -0.72 22.48 -2.59
CA PRO A 36 -0.95 21.14 -3.09
C PRO A 36 -2.06 21.16 -4.15
N ALA A 37 -1.79 20.63 -5.33
CA ALA A 37 -2.79 20.55 -6.38
C ALA A 37 -3.80 19.44 -6.08
N SER A 38 -5.09 19.71 -6.32
CA SER A 38 -6.17 18.74 -6.14
C SER A 38 -6.09 17.62 -7.18
N GLY A 39 -6.34 16.38 -6.75
CA GLY A 39 -6.36 15.22 -7.67
C GLY A 39 -4.99 14.75 -8.15
N VAL A 40 -3.89 15.25 -7.56
CA VAL A 40 -2.54 14.75 -7.83
C VAL A 40 -2.37 13.37 -7.23
N ASP A 41 -1.84 12.44 -8.02
CA ASP A 41 -1.47 11.12 -7.54
C ASP A 41 -0.08 11.09 -6.88
N TYR A 42 0.18 10.09 -6.05
CA TYR A 42 1.43 9.98 -5.28
C TYR A 42 2.65 9.75 -6.16
N PHE A 43 2.51 9.18 -7.36
CA PHE A 43 3.63 9.02 -8.28
C PHE A 43 4.08 10.40 -8.80
N ALA A 44 3.13 11.29 -9.10
CA ALA A 44 3.41 12.65 -9.54
C ALA A 44 4.15 13.50 -8.49
N VAL A 45 3.91 13.28 -7.18
CA VAL A 45 4.65 13.95 -6.07
C VAL A 45 6.16 13.72 -6.19
N PHE A 46 6.58 12.52 -6.63
CA PHE A 46 7.97 12.18 -6.86
C PHE A 46 8.41 12.31 -8.31
N SER A 47 7.53 12.82 -9.19
CA SER A 47 7.74 12.87 -10.65
C SER A 47 8.09 11.48 -11.23
N LEU A 48 7.45 10.43 -10.71
CA LEU A 48 7.62 9.05 -11.13
C LEU A 48 6.51 8.65 -12.11
N PRO A 49 6.79 7.74 -13.06
CA PRO A 49 5.72 7.11 -13.83
C PRO A 49 4.90 6.17 -12.92
N ARG A 50 3.65 5.88 -13.31
CA ARG A 50 2.76 4.91 -12.64
C ARG A 50 3.19 3.47 -12.89
N LYS A 51 4.40 3.12 -12.46
CA LYS A 51 4.99 1.79 -12.54
C LYS A 51 5.09 1.17 -11.16
N LEU A 52 4.96 -0.15 -11.09
CA LEU A 52 5.02 -0.90 -9.83
C LEU A 52 6.44 -1.30 -9.47
N HIS A 53 7.32 -1.52 -10.46
CA HIS A 53 8.76 -1.60 -10.24
C HIS A 53 9.34 -0.22 -9.96
N LEU A 54 9.42 0.13 -8.68
CA LEU A 54 10.07 1.35 -8.20
C LEU A 54 11.41 1.04 -7.52
N ASP A 55 12.42 1.85 -7.82
CA ASP A 55 13.65 1.93 -7.03
C ASP A 55 13.34 2.62 -5.70
N THR A 56 13.20 1.82 -4.64
CA THR A 56 12.88 2.30 -3.28
C THR A 56 14.00 3.12 -2.67
N SER A 57 15.26 2.89 -3.06
CA SER A 57 16.41 3.70 -2.62
C SER A 57 16.42 5.07 -3.31
N ALA A 58 16.04 5.15 -4.58
CA ALA A 58 15.82 6.44 -5.24
C ALA A 58 14.62 7.19 -4.62
N LEU A 59 13.52 6.50 -4.35
CA LEU A 59 12.34 7.07 -3.68
C LEU A 59 12.70 7.66 -2.31
N GLU A 60 13.44 6.93 -1.49
CA GLU A 60 13.86 7.37 -0.15
C GLU A 60 14.80 8.59 -0.21
N ARG A 61 15.75 8.61 -1.16
CA ARG A 61 16.60 9.79 -1.39
C ARG A 61 15.78 11.01 -1.81
N ALA A 62 14.80 10.83 -2.69
CA ALA A 62 13.91 11.90 -3.13
C ALA A 62 13.05 12.43 -1.97
N PHE A 63 12.51 11.52 -1.14
CA PHE A 63 11.77 11.85 0.07
C PHE A 63 12.60 12.75 0.99
N TYR A 64 13.78 12.31 1.43
CA TYR A 64 14.62 13.12 2.33
C TYR A 64 15.01 14.47 1.74
N LYS A 65 15.24 14.54 0.42
CA LYS A 65 15.54 15.80 -0.27
C LYS A 65 14.36 16.77 -0.20
N LEU A 66 13.14 16.29 -0.44
CA LEU A 66 11.93 17.09 -0.41
C LEU A 66 11.54 17.46 1.03
N SER A 67 11.59 16.53 1.98
CA SER A 67 11.27 16.78 3.39
C SER A 67 12.11 17.89 3.99
N ARG A 68 13.42 17.95 3.68
CA ARG A 68 14.28 19.05 4.14
C ARG A 68 13.87 20.42 3.59
N ARG A 69 13.33 20.46 2.37
CA ARG A 69 12.90 21.71 1.73
C ARG A 69 11.48 22.13 2.14
N LEU A 70 10.65 21.19 2.58
CA LEU A 70 9.27 21.41 3.04
C LEU A 70 9.16 21.48 4.58
N HIS A 71 10.26 21.32 5.30
CA HIS A 71 10.23 21.29 6.75
C HIS A 71 9.63 22.60 7.30
N PRO A 72 8.64 22.56 8.21
CA PRO A 72 7.96 23.75 8.72
C PRO A 72 8.92 24.82 9.27
N ASP A 73 10.02 24.40 9.93
CA ASP A 73 11.05 25.30 10.44
C ASP A 73 11.67 26.22 9.36
N VAL A 74 11.76 25.76 8.11
CA VAL A 74 12.27 26.57 6.99
C VAL A 74 11.32 27.74 6.67
N TYR A 75 10.03 27.60 7.00
CA TYR A 75 8.98 28.57 6.71
C TYR A 75 8.50 29.33 7.95
N ALA A 76 9.12 29.15 9.12
CA ALA A 76 8.69 29.79 10.37
C ALA A 76 8.58 31.32 10.29
N GLN A 77 9.34 31.97 9.39
CA GLN A 77 9.31 33.41 9.12
C GLN A 77 8.65 33.78 7.78
N ALA A 78 8.12 32.80 7.04
CA ALA A 78 7.42 33.01 5.77
C ALA A 78 6.00 33.53 5.98
N SER A 79 5.27 33.83 4.90
CA SER A 79 3.86 34.20 5.00
C SER A 79 3.02 33.06 5.57
N LEU A 80 1.83 33.38 6.12
CA LEU A 80 0.91 32.36 6.64
C LEU A 80 0.52 31.33 5.57
N ASP A 81 0.33 31.80 4.33
CA ASP A 81 0.02 30.91 3.20
C ASP A 81 1.18 29.95 2.91
N GLU A 82 2.42 30.44 2.89
CA GLU A 82 3.61 29.59 2.67
C GLU A 82 3.81 28.58 3.79
N GLN A 83 3.57 28.97 5.06
CA GLN A 83 3.61 28.06 6.20
C GLN A 83 2.58 26.95 6.06
N GLN A 84 1.34 27.30 5.71
CA GLN A 84 0.25 26.35 5.51
C GLN A 84 0.55 25.39 4.36
N TRP A 85 0.97 25.90 3.19
CA TRP A 85 1.30 25.06 2.04
C TRP A 85 2.47 24.14 2.33
N SER A 86 3.48 24.59 3.08
CA SER A 86 4.59 23.75 3.50
C SER A 86 4.14 22.58 4.38
N LEU A 87 3.21 22.83 5.30
CA LEU A 87 2.64 21.80 6.18
C LEU A 87 1.83 20.78 5.37
N GLU A 88 0.93 21.24 4.49
CA GLU A 88 0.10 20.37 3.65
C GLU A 88 0.94 19.52 2.69
N GLN A 89 1.93 20.13 2.03
CA GLN A 89 2.86 19.43 1.14
C GLN A 89 3.71 18.41 1.90
N THR A 90 4.09 18.69 3.16
CA THR A 90 4.80 17.72 4.01
C THR A 90 3.94 16.51 4.33
N SER A 91 2.65 16.73 4.67
CA SER A 91 1.70 15.64 4.90
C SER A 91 1.55 14.78 3.64
N LEU A 92 1.29 15.42 2.49
CA LEU A 92 1.15 14.75 1.20
C LEU A 92 2.41 13.93 0.85
N LEU A 93 3.60 14.51 1.05
CA LEU A 93 4.87 13.84 0.80
C LEU A 93 5.04 12.59 1.68
N ASN A 94 4.69 12.68 2.97
CA ASN A 94 4.76 11.57 3.90
C ASN A 94 3.81 10.42 3.50
N ASP A 95 2.59 10.76 3.14
CA ASP A 95 1.57 9.77 2.73
C ASP A 95 1.96 9.10 1.41
N ALA A 96 2.42 9.89 0.44
CA ALA A 96 2.95 9.39 -0.83
C ALA A 96 4.15 8.46 -0.59
N TYR A 97 5.10 8.85 0.25
CA TYR A 97 6.27 8.04 0.58
C TYR A 97 5.89 6.71 1.23
N ARG A 98 5.08 6.74 2.29
CA ARG A 98 4.64 5.54 3.01
C ARG A 98 3.92 4.57 2.07
N THR A 99 3.02 5.10 1.24
CA THR A 99 2.22 4.32 0.29
C THR A 99 3.08 3.68 -0.80
N LEU A 100 3.99 4.44 -1.41
CA LEU A 100 4.81 3.95 -2.52
C LEU A 100 6.00 3.08 -2.07
N LYS A 101 6.48 3.25 -0.83
CA LYS A 101 7.57 2.45 -0.26
C LYS A 101 7.13 1.00 0.01
N ASN A 102 5.92 0.81 0.55
CA ASN A 102 5.42 -0.52 0.85
C ASN A 102 4.83 -1.17 -0.43
N PRO A 103 5.26 -2.40 -0.78
CA PRO A 103 4.87 -3.05 -2.03
C PRO A 103 3.37 -3.32 -2.13
N VAL A 104 2.72 -3.68 -1.01
CA VAL A 104 1.29 -3.99 -0.94
C VAL A 104 0.49 -2.71 -1.13
N THR A 105 0.75 -1.69 -0.31
CA THR A 105 0.01 -0.42 -0.38
C THR A 105 0.23 0.31 -1.69
N ARG A 106 1.42 0.17 -2.30
CA ARG A 106 1.70 0.71 -3.64
C ARG A 106 0.82 0.06 -4.69
N THR A 107 0.67 -1.26 -4.62
CA THR A 107 -0.19 -2.02 -5.53
C THR A 107 -1.65 -1.64 -5.34
N GLU A 108 -2.13 -1.61 -4.09
CA GLU A 108 -3.49 -1.19 -3.75
C GLU A 108 -3.78 0.25 -4.23
N TYR A 109 -2.80 1.15 -4.06
CA TYR A 109 -2.92 2.53 -4.52
C TYR A 109 -3.03 2.64 -6.03
N LEU A 110 -2.20 1.92 -6.78
CA LEU A 110 -2.32 1.88 -8.24
C LEU A 110 -3.69 1.33 -8.66
N LEU A 111 -4.13 0.22 -8.07
CA LEU A 111 -5.43 -0.38 -8.38
C LEU A 111 -6.58 0.61 -8.11
N LYS A 112 -6.50 1.40 -7.04
CA LYS A 112 -7.43 2.49 -6.76
C LYS A 112 -7.43 3.58 -7.85
N LEU A 113 -6.26 3.99 -8.35
CA LEU A 113 -6.18 4.95 -9.47
C LEU A 113 -6.82 4.40 -10.75
N GLU A 114 -6.78 3.08 -10.91
CA GLU A 114 -7.35 2.34 -12.03
C GLU A 114 -8.84 1.99 -11.86
N GLY A 115 -9.48 2.52 -10.81
CA GLY A 115 -10.92 2.38 -10.54
C GLY A 115 -11.31 1.09 -9.84
N VAL A 116 -10.35 0.31 -9.33
CA VAL A 116 -10.62 -0.89 -8.55
C VAL A 116 -10.79 -0.52 -7.08
N GLU A 117 -11.99 -0.72 -6.55
CA GLU A 117 -12.26 -0.60 -5.11
C GLU A 117 -11.77 -1.86 -4.40
N ILE A 118 -10.52 -1.85 -3.97
CA ILE A 118 -10.05 -2.80 -2.97
C ILE A 118 -10.54 -2.26 -1.64
N GLU A 119 -11.30 -3.04 -0.89
CA GLU A 119 -11.64 -2.71 0.50
C GLU A 119 -10.34 -2.64 1.30
N ALA A 120 -9.64 -1.50 1.28
CA ALA A 120 -8.47 -1.27 2.12
C ALA A 120 -8.96 -1.41 3.57
N GLY A 121 -8.33 -2.30 4.32
CA GLY A 121 -8.85 -2.83 5.56
C GLY A 121 -9.41 -1.76 6.51
N ARG A 122 -10.74 -1.73 6.66
CA ARG A 122 -11.35 -1.40 7.95
C ARG A 122 -11.10 -2.57 8.89
N SER A 123 -9.91 -2.58 9.49
CA SER A 123 -9.67 -3.32 10.73
C SER A 123 -10.27 -2.48 11.85
N GLU A 124 -11.57 -2.60 12.07
CA GLU A 124 -12.27 -2.18 13.28
C GLU A 124 -13.64 -2.84 13.27
N GLY A 125 -13.77 -3.96 14.00
CA GLY A 125 -15.05 -4.59 14.36
C GLY A 125 -15.88 -5.16 13.20
N ASN A 126 -15.92 -6.49 13.13
CA ASN A 126 -16.73 -7.32 12.22
C ASN A 126 -16.22 -7.40 10.78
N ALA A 127 -15.64 -8.54 10.45
CA ALA A 127 -15.15 -8.92 9.13
C ALA A 127 -16.15 -8.58 8.00
N PRO A 128 -15.67 -8.17 6.81
CA PRO A 128 -16.51 -8.14 5.62
C PRO A 128 -17.01 -9.56 5.34
N LYS A 129 -18.31 -9.71 5.13
CA LYS A 129 -19.04 -10.96 4.87
C LYS A 129 -18.67 -11.67 3.55
N ASP A 130 -17.62 -11.23 2.85
CA ASP A 130 -17.24 -11.76 1.52
C ASP A 130 -15.72 -11.98 1.34
N SER A 131 -14.95 -12.21 2.42
CA SER A 131 -13.65 -12.90 2.26
C SER A 131 -13.92 -14.36 1.89
N ARG A 132 -14.18 -14.61 0.60
CA ARG A 132 -14.27 -15.97 0.05
C ARG A 132 -12.93 -16.64 0.33
N ILE A 133 -12.94 -17.64 1.20
CA ILE A 133 -11.76 -18.44 1.50
C ILE A 133 -11.25 -18.99 0.16
N PRO A 134 -9.96 -18.80 -0.18
CA PRO A 134 -9.40 -19.40 -1.38
C PRO A 134 -9.70 -20.91 -1.40
N PRO A 135 -10.32 -21.45 -2.47
CA PRO A 135 -10.79 -22.84 -2.47
C PRO A 135 -9.70 -23.87 -2.15
N ASP A 136 -8.46 -23.56 -2.51
CA ASP A 136 -7.28 -24.38 -2.25
C ASP A 136 -6.79 -24.32 -0.80
N LEU A 137 -7.26 -23.38 0.02
CA LEU A 137 -6.92 -23.25 1.44
C LEU A 137 -7.99 -23.82 2.38
N LEU A 138 -9.13 -24.28 1.86
CA LEU A 138 -10.29 -24.66 2.68
C LEU A 138 -9.96 -25.76 3.71
N GLU A 139 -9.22 -26.78 3.29
CA GLU A 139 -8.84 -27.91 4.15
C GLU A 139 -7.86 -27.46 5.24
N GLU A 140 -6.80 -26.75 4.86
CA GLU A 140 -5.76 -26.24 5.75
C GLU A 140 -6.34 -25.28 6.81
N VAL A 141 -7.28 -24.43 6.41
CA VAL A 141 -8.01 -23.52 7.31
C VAL A 141 -8.91 -24.27 8.28
N PHE A 142 -9.60 -25.30 7.80
CA PHE A 142 -10.47 -26.10 8.65
C PHE A 142 -9.67 -26.81 9.74
N GLU A 143 -8.57 -27.45 9.36
CA GLU A 143 -7.65 -28.10 10.29
C GLU A 143 -7.07 -27.09 11.29
N LEU A 144 -6.62 -25.92 10.81
CA LEU A 144 -6.10 -24.87 11.68
C LEU A 144 -7.15 -24.39 12.70
N ASN A 145 -8.38 -24.13 12.27
CA ASN A 145 -9.43 -23.66 13.17
C ASN A 145 -9.73 -24.67 14.28
N MET A 146 -9.66 -25.97 13.98
CA MET A 146 -9.82 -27.02 14.97
C MET A 146 -8.67 -26.99 15.99
N GLN A 147 -7.42 -26.92 15.53
CA GLN A 147 -6.23 -26.82 16.40
C GLN A 147 -6.24 -25.55 17.26
N LEU A 148 -6.68 -24.41 16.70
CA LEU A 148 -6.82 -23.16 17.44
C LEU A 148 -7.86 -23.27 18.56
N GLU A 149 -8.99 -23.92 18.31
CA GLU A 149 -10.02 -24.12 19.32
C GLU A 149 -9.58 -25.11 20.41
N GLU A 150 -8.92 -26.20 20.03
CA GLU A 150 -8.30 -27.15 20.95
C GLU A 150 -7.31 -26.44 21.89
N MET A 151 -6.40 -25.63 21.34
CA MET A 151 -5.44 -24.86 22.14
C MET A 151 -6.13 -23.85 23.07
N ARG A 152 -7.18 -23.16 22.61
CA ARG A 152 -7.97 -22.24 23.45
C ARG A 152 -8.66 -22.96 24.59
N MET A 153 -9.17 -24.18 24.36
CA MET A 153 -9.79 -24.99 25.41
C MET A 153 -8.75 -25.47 26.42
N ALA A 154 -7.61 -26.00 25.97
CA ALA A 154 -6.51 -26.43 26.84
C ALA A 154 -6.07 -25.29 27.78
N LYS A 155 -5.84 -24.09 27.22
CA LYS A 155 -5.49 -22.90 28.01
C LYS A 155 -6.56 -22.51 29.03
N LYS A 156 -7.86 -22.57 28.67
CA LYS A 156 -8.96 -22.29 29.62
C LYS A 156 -9.01 -23.27 30.78
N MET A 157 -8.59 -24.52 30.55
CA MET A 157 -8.52 -25.55 31.59
C MET A 157 -7.21 -25.49 32.39
N GLY A 158 -6.28 -24.59 32.05
CA GLY A 158 -4.97 -24.49 32.69
C GLY A 158 -4.01 -25.61 32.28
N GLU A 159 -4.30 -26.28 31.17
CA GLU A 159 -3.47 -27.33 30.58
C GLU A 159 -2.57 -26.73 29.50
N ASP A 160 -1.37 -27.27 29.37
CA ASP A 160 -0.50 -27.00 28.22
C ASP A 160 -0.50 -28.24 27.34
N ASP A 161 -0.73 -28.04 26.04
CA ASP A 161 -0.66 -29.09 25.03
C ASP A 161 0.53 -28.81 24.11
N PRO A 162 1.71 -29.38 24.41
CA PRO A 162 2.91 -29.18 23.61
C PRO A 162 2.76 -29.66 22.17
N GLN A 163 1.91 -30.66 21.91
CA GLN A 163 1.72 -31.21 20.58
C GLN A 163 0.91 -30.24 19.73
N THR A 164 -0.26 -29.80 20.22
CA THR A 164 -1.08 -28.79 19.54
C THR A 164 -0.31 -27.49 19.33
N ARG A 165 0.53 -27.09 20.30
CA ARG A 165 1.42 -25.94 20.15
C ARG A 165 2.43 -26.12 19.01
N ALA A 166 3.05 -27.30 18.90
CA ALA A 166 3.99 -27.61 17.83
C ALA A 166 3.31 -27.66 16.45
N ASP A 167 2.08 -28.18 16.39
CA ASP A 167 1.30 -28.24 15.15
C ASP A 167 0.87 -26.84 14.69
N LEU A 168 0.43 -25.97 15.61
CA LEU A 168 0.14 -24.55 15.32
C LEU A 168 1.38 -23.78 14.84
N GLU A 169 2.55 -24.04 15.45
CA GLU A 169 3.81 -23.45 15.03
C GLU A 169 4.20 -23.89 13.61
N LYS A 170 4.01 -25.18 13.28
CA LYS A 170 4.21 -25.71 11.93
C LYS A 170 3.25 -25.06 10.93
N ALA A 171 1.97 -24.91 11.29
CA ALA A 171 0.98 -24.24 10.47
C ALA A 171 1.33 -22.76 10.23
N ARG A 172 1.84 -22.06 11.26
CA ARG A 172 2.34 -20.68 11.12
C ARG A 172 3.43 -20.59 10.05
N VAL A 173 4.46 -21.44 10.15
CA VAL A 173 5.57 -21.46 9.18
C VAL A 173 5.08 -21.76 7.76
N GLN A 174 4.10 -22.67 7.62
CA GLN A 174 3.49 -22.96 6.32
C GLN A 174 2.76 -21.73 5.74
N PHE A 175 1.92 -21.04 6.52
CA PHE A 175 1.21 -19.86 6.03
C PHE A 175 2.13 -18.67 5.77
N GLU A 176 3.21 -18.51 6.54
CA GLU A 176 4.27 -17.52 6.27
C GLU A 176 4.97 -17.81 4.92
N ALA A 177 5.25 -19.08 4.62
CA ALA A 177 5.80 -19.47 3.32
C ALA A 177 4.82 -19.18 2.17
N GLN A 178 3.52 -19.48 2.35
CA GLN A 178 2.49 -19.14 1.36
C GLN A 178 2.30 -17.62 1.20
N LEU A 179 2.52 -16.84 2.26
CA LEU A 179 2.50 -15.38 2.22
C LEU A 179 3.67 -14.83 1.40
N ALA A 180 4.87 -15.37 1.60
CA ALA A 180 6.05 -15.02 0.81
C ALA A 180 5.90 -15.38 -0.68
N GLU A 181 5.27 -16.53 -0.97
CA GLU A 181 4.92 -16.92 -2.33
C GLU A 181 3.89 -15.95 -2.95
N SER A 182 2.89 -15.53 -2.19
CA SER A 182 1.93 -14.51 -2.64
C SER A 182 2.62 -13.17 -2.94
N ASP A 183 3.62 -12.78 -2.14
CA ASP A 183 4.45 -11.59 -2.39
C ASP A 183 5.27 -11.72 -3.69
N ALA A 184 5.83 -12.90 -3.96
CA ALA A 184 6.54 -13.18 -5.22
C ALA A 184 5.60 -13.14 -6.43
N GLN A 185 4.40 -13.71 -6.31
CA GLN A 185 3.38 -13.66 -7.35
C GLN A 185 2.93 -12.23 -7.63
N LEU A 186 2.80 -11.40 -6.60
CA LEU A 186 2.48 -9.98 -6.74
C LEU A 186 3.55 -9.26 -7.58
N ALA A 187 4.83 -9.49 -7.28
CA ALA A 187 5.95 -8.94 -8.03
C ALA A 187 5.99 -9.45 -9.50
N ALA A 188 5.57 -10.70 -9.75
CA ALA A 188 5.42 -11.22 -11.10
C ALA A 188 4.32 -10.47 -11.89
N GLN A 189 3.19 -10.14 -11.24
CA GLN A 189 2.15 -9.34 -11.89
C GLN A 189 2.59 -7.91 -12.17
N TRP A 190 3.44 -7.32 -11.32
CA TRP A 190 4.02 -5.99 -11.59
C TRP A 190 4.78 -5.95 -12.91
N THR A 191 5.54 -7.00 -13.20
CA THR A 191 6.29 -7.11 -14.47
C THR A 191 5.33 -7.13 -15.66
N LYS A 192 4.19 -7.83 -15.55
CA LYS A 192 3.18 -7.86 -16.60
C LYS A 192 2.47 -6.51 -16.76
N TRP A 193 2.14 -5.86 -15.63
CA TRP A 193 1.56 -4.52 -15.63
C TRP A 193 2.47 -3.50 -16.31
N ASP A 194 3.74 -3.44 -15.88
CA ASP A 194 4.72 -2.46 -16.37
C ASP A 194 5.12 -2.70 -17.84
N ALA A 195 4.95 -3.92 -18.35
CA ALA A 195 5.24 -4.31 -19.73
C ALA A 195 4.00 -4.27 -20.65
N ALA A 196 2.79 -4.18 -20.11
CA ALA A 196 1.57 -4.21 -20.90
C ALA A 196 1.48 -2.98 -21.82
N GLN A 197 1.21 -3.23 -23.10
CA GLN A 197 1.08 -2.17 -24.13
C GLN A 197 -0.37 -1.86 -24.48
N ASP A 198 -1.31 -2.71 -24.04
CA ASP A 198 -2.73 -2.59 -24.32
C ASP A 198 -3.58 -2.67 -23.04
N ALA A 199 -4.84 -2.24 -23.17
CA ALA A 199 -5.78 -2.23 -22.06
C ALA A 199 -6.16 -3.66 -21.59
N ALA A 200 -6.10 -4.65 -22.48
CA ALA A 200 -6.43 -6.03 -22.16
C ALA A 200 -5.38 -6.67 -21.23
N GLY A 201 -4.09 -6.51 -21.55
CA GLY A 201 -2.99 -6.97 -20.70
C GLY A 201 -2.96 -6.25 -19.35
N GLN A 202 -3.24 -4.94 -19.35
CA GLN A 202 -3.41 -4.17 -18.12
C GLN A 202 -4.57 -4.70 -17.27
N GLN A 203 -5.74 -4.95 -17.86
CA GLN A 203 -6.88 -5.49 -17.12
C GLN A 203 -6.58 -6.88 -16.54
N GLN A 204 -5.97 -7.76 -17.31
CA GLN A 204 -5.59 -9.10 -16.83
C GLN A 204 -4.61 -9.02 -15.64
N ALA A 205 -3.63 -8.12 -15.70
CA ALA A 205 -2.71 -7.89 -14.60
C ALA A 205 -3.44 -7.32 -13.37
N LYS A 206 -4.39 -6.38 -13.55
CA LYS A 206 -5.22 -5.84 -12.45
C LYS A 206 -5.98 -6.94 -11.73
N ASP A 207 -6.74 -7.75 -12.48
CA ASP A 207 -7.57 -8.82 -11.92
C ASP A 207 -6.71 -9.84 -11.16
N ALA A 208 -5.54 -10.18 -11.71
CA ALA A 208 -4.59 -11.07 -11.05
C ALA A 208 -3.99 -10.46 -9.78
N MET A 209 -3.67 -9.16 -9.77
CA MET A 209 -3.17 -8.48 -8.58
C MET A 209 -4.22 -8.45 -7.46
N VAL A 210 -5.50 -8.21 -7.79
CA VAL A 210 -6.61 -8.25 -6.81
C VAL A 210 -6.69 -9.63 -6.16
N ALA A 211 -6.71 -10.70 -6.96
CA ALA A 211 -6.79 -12.07 -6.44
C ALA A 211 -5.60 -12.41 -5.52
N VAL A 212 -4.39 -11.98 -5.88
CA VAL A 212 -3.19 -12.18 -5.04
C VAL A 212 -3.28 -11.39 -3.74
N LEU A 213 -3.75 -10.14 -3.77
CA LEU A 213 -3.91 -9.29 -2.58
C LEU A 213 -4.96 -9.86 -1.60
N ASP A 214 -6.08 -10.37 -2.11
CA ASP A 214 -7.12 -11.00 -1.30
C ASP A 214 -6.60 -12.28 -0.62
N ARG A 215 -5.93 -13.15 -1.37
CA ARG A 215 -5.26 -14.34 -0.82
C ARG A 215 -4.25 -13.96 0.26
N ARG A 216 -3.37 -12.99 -0.03
CA ARG A 216 -2.35 -12.50 0.90
C ARG A 216 -2.95 -11.96 2.19
N ARG A 217 -4.04 -11.18 2.09
CA ARG A 217 -4.76 -10.63 3.23
C ARG A 217 -5.32 -11.74 4.11
N TYR A 218 -5.91 -12.76 3.50
CA TYR A 218 -6.45 -13.91 4.19
C TYR A 218 -5.35 -14.68 4.95
N LEU A 219 -4.24 -15.03 4.28
CA LEU A 219 -3.08 -15.69 4.90
C LEU A 219 -2.49 -14.90 6.06
N ARG A 220 -2.34 -13.58 5.91
CA ARG A 220 -1.85 -12.71 6.97
C ARG A 220 -2.76 -12.75 8.21
N ASN A 221 -4.08 -12.81 8.02
CA ASN A 221 -5.02 -12.91 9.14
C ASN A 221 -4.86 -14.26 9.86
N LEU A 222 -4.70 -15.38 9.13
CA LEU A 222 -4.44 -16.68 9.74
C LEU A 222 -3.14 -16.69 10.56
N VAL A 223 -2.04 -16.15 10.01
CA VAL A 223 -0.75 -16.04 10.73
C VAL A 223 -0.91 -15.24 12.02
N ARG A 224 -1.64 -14.12 11.97
CA ARG A 224 -1.94 -13.31 13.16
C ARG A 224 -2.77 -14.10 14.18
N ASP A 225 -3.84 -14.77 13.75
CA ASP A 225 -4.72 -15.51 14.65
C ASP A 225 -3.97 -16.67 15.35
N VAL A 226 -3.03 -17.31 14.66
CA VAL A 226 -2.12 -18.33 15.26
C VAL A 226 -1.19 -17.69 16.28
N HIS A 227 -0.53 -16.58 15.93
CA HIS A 227 0.34 -15.85 16.84
C HIS A 227 -0.40 -15.43 18.12
N ASP A 228 -1.59 -14.86 17.98
CA ASP A 228 -2.40 -14.40 19.12
C ASP A 228 -2.79 -15.57 20.04
N VAL A 229 -3.10 -16.75 19.50
CA VAL A 229 -3.40 -17.94 20.31
C VAL A 229 -2.15 -18.51 20.96
N LEU A 230 -0.98 -18.47 20.32
CA LEU A 230 0.27 -18.98 20.90
C LEU A 230 0.75 -18.11 22.07
N GLU A 231 0.63 -16.78 21.97
CA GLU A 231 1.11 -15.80 22.96
C GLU A 231 0.13 -15.49 24.10
N ALA A 232 -1.16 -15.82 23.95
CA ALA A 232 -2.21 -15.61 24.97
C ALA A 232 -2.02 -16.44 26.26
#